data_AF-A0A7W1M5E0-F1
#
_entry.id   AF-A0A7W1M5E0-F1
#
_cell.length_a   1.000
_cell.length_b   1.000
_cell.length_c   1.000
_cell.angle_alpha   90.00
_cell.angle_beta   90.00
_cell.angle_gamma   90.00
#
_symmetry.space_group_name_H-M   'P 1'
#
loop_
_entity.id
_entity.type
_entity.pdbx_description
1 polymer ?
#
loop_
_entity_poly.entity_id
_entity_poly.type
_entity_poly.pdbx_seq_one_letter_code
_entity_poly.pdbx_strand_id
1 'polypeptide(L)'
;VYANPAAAPAGAAPQGAGGLLGLLTGGQEANVSLIATTGSLALDADTLASGSGSGSAAGSGSASLLSSDPEAAQSFGELPGESWLAVGLGHLGTSIAADVRGLHALASLAGSGGAGVEAPPSASTLNVKSLLGAMLAPLDVLGSPSAAAKRDFAAWMGAAGIFATGASLLELKAAIVISSKNPALSRAAVAKLAGALSHSGGSLRKVSIPGTDAAVGVALSGLPVVLDIADGRDAAGHTKFVLGFGEASVEDALRPTSVMSQGAAPRTAAAAALGEGIQPSAILDFPTVLTLLEGIGLTEDPTISKVLPYLRAITTLSGGGREASPEVQRFRLVLGLQRAGA
;
A
#
# COMPACT_ATOMS: atom_id res chain seq x y z
N VAL A 1 -13.57 -22.28 -0.70
CA VAL A 1 -13.92 -22.19 -2.14
C VAL A 1 -12.68 -22.61 -2.91
N TYR A 2 -12.77 -23.60 -3.78
CA TYR A 2 -11.61 -23.99 -4.59
C TYR A 2 -11.59 -23.11 -5.85
N ALA A 3 -10.58 -22.27 -6.00
CA ALA A 3 -10.41 -21.42 -7.18
C ALA A 3 -9.15 -21.86 -7.92
N ASN A 4 -9.31 -22.40 -9.13
CA ASN A 4 -8.19 -22.72 -10.01
C ASN A 4 -8.01 -21.57 -11.01
N PRO A 5 -7.04 -20.65 -10.81
CA PRO A 5 -6.82 -19.52 -11.71
C PRO A 5 -6.28 -19.94 -13.10
N ALA A 6 -5.83 -21.19 -13.28
CA ALA A 6 -5.27 -21.68 -14.55
C ALA A 6 -6.31 -21.82 -15.68
N ALA A 7 -7.60 -21.62 -15.40
CA ALA A 7 -8.65 -21.65 -16.42
C ALA A 7 -8.93 -20.28 -17.09
N ALA A 8 -8.29 -19.20 -16.64
CA ALA A 8 -8.47 -17.87 -17.24
C ALA A 8 -7.55 -17.68 -18.46
N PRO A 9 -8.07 -17.28 -19.64
CA PRO A 9 -7.25 -17.04 -20.82
C PRO A 9 -6.26 -15.89 -20.57
N ALA A 10 -5.01 -16.10 -20.97
CA ALA A 10 -3.95 -15.10 -20.89
C ALA A 10 -4.38 -13.81 -21.61
N GLY A 11 -4.52 -12.70 -20.86
CA GLY A 11 -4.81 -11.37 -21.41
C GLY A 11 -6.21 -10.81 -21.10
N ALA A 12 -7.10 -11.56 -20.43
CA ALA A 12 -8.35 -10.98 -19.94
C ALA A 12 -8.09 -10.12 -18.69
N ALA A 13 -8.63 -8.89 -18.66
CA ALA A 13 -8.62 -8.07 -17.46
C ALA A 13 -9.32 -8.85 -16.32
N PRO A 14 -8.76 -8.90 -15.10
CA PRO A 14 -9.36 -9.58 -13.97
C PRO A 14 -10.70 -8.91 -13.64
N GLN A 15 -11.82 -9.51 -14.07
CA GLN A 15 -13.17 -9.04 -13.72
C GLN A 15 -13.76 -9.94 -12.63
N GLY A 16 -14.30 -9.30 -11.59
CA GLY A 16 -14.97 -9.99 -10.48
C GLY A 16 -14.04 -10.66 -9.47
N ALA A 17 -14.63 -11.47 -8.59
CA ALA A 17 -13.94 -12.08 -7.45
C ALA A 17 -12.77 -12.99 -7.85
N GLY A 18 -12.83 -13.67 -9.00
CA GLY A 18 -11.74 -14.51 -9.51
C GLY A 18 -10.50 -13.70 -9.90
N GLY A 19 -10.70 -12.46 -10.37
CA GLY A 19 -9.63 -11.53 -10.66
C GLY A 19 -8.91 -11.03 -9.41
N LEU A 20 -9.69 -10.69 -8.37
CA LEU A 20 -9.15 -10.33 -7.06
C LEU A 20 -8.38 -11.51 -6.44
N LEU A 21 -8.94 -12.72 -6.48
CA LEU A 21 -8.26 -13.92 -5.99
C LEU A 21 -6.95 -14.17 -6.76
N GLY A 22 -6.93 -13.99 -8.09
CA GLY A 22 -5.69 -14.09 -8.87
C GLY A 22 -4.63 -13.05 -8.48
N LEU A 23 -5.03 -11.83 -8.15
CA LEU A 23 -4.13 -10.79 -7.61
C LEU A 23 -3.63 -11.16 -6.21
N LEU A 24 -4.51 -11.70 -5.37
CA LEU A 24 -4.20 -12.10 -4.01
C LEU A 24 -3.26 -13.31 -3.97
N THR A 25 -3.44 -14.32 -4.83
CA THR A 25 -2.62 -15.54 -4.83
C THR A 25 -1.42 -15.46 -5.76
N GLY A 26 -1.24 -14.35 -6.48
CA GLY A 26 -0.24 -14.26 -7.54
C GLY A 26 -0.47 -15.30 -8.65
N GLY A 27 -1.72 -15.71 -8.89
CA GLY A 27 -2.03 -16.78 -9.84
C GLY A 27 -1.55 -18.18 -9.43
N GLN A 28 -1.07 -18.35 -8.19
CA GLN A 28 -0.75 -19.67 -7.66
C GLN A 28 -2.00 -20.39 -7.18
N GLU A 29 -1.93 -21.72 -7.15
CA GLU A 29 -2.95 -22.53 -6.50
C GLU A 29 -2.94 -22.20 -5.01
N ALA A 30 -4.12 -21.87 -4.48
CA ALA A 30 -4.29 -21.50 -3.09
C ALA A 30 -5.53 -22.18 -2.52
N ASN A 31 -5.41 -22.70 -1.31
CA ASN A 31 -6.56 -23.09 -0.52
C ASN A 31 -7.05 -21.87 0.26
N VAL A 32 -8.23 -21.37 -0.13
CA VAL A 32 -8.84 -20.20 0.50
C VAL A 32 -10.02 -20.62 1.36
N SER A 33 -9.93 -20.29 2.64
CA SER A 33 -10.98 -20.48 3.62
C SER A 33 -11.49 -19.14 4.17
N LEU A 34 -12.76 -19.11 4.53
CA LEU A 34 -13.42 -17.95 5.12
C LEU A 34 -14.02 -18.39 6.45
N ILE A 35 -13.59 -17.76 7.54
CA ILE A 35 -13.96 -18.08 8.91
C ILE A 35 -14.68 -16.89 9.52
N ALA A 36 -15.98 -17.03 9.74
CA ALA A 36 -16.77 -16.02 10.44
C ALA A 36 -16.77 -16.32 11.95
N THR A 37 -16.58 -15.28 12.76
CA THR A 37 -16.70 -15.35 14.22
C THR A 37 -17.58 -14.21 14.75
N THR A 38 -17.88 -14.21 16.05
CA THR A 38 -18.65 -13.13 16.68
C THR A 38 -17.86 -11.82 16.69
N GLY A 39 -18.03 -11.02 15.63
CA GLY A 39 -17.39 -9.70 15.50
C GLY A 39 -16.16 -9.68 14.59
N SER A 40 -15.86 -10.74 13.84
CA SER A 40 -14.87 -10.67 12.77
C SER A 40 -15.12 -11.66 11.64
N LEU A 41 -14.53 -11.38 10.49
CA LEU A 41 -14.45 -12.25 9.34
C LEU A 41 -12.99 -12.44 8.96
N ALA A 42 -12.49 -13.67 9.02
CA ALA A 42 -11.12 -14.00 8.63
C ALA A 42 -11.10 -14.71 7.27
N LEU A 43 -10.16 -14.36 6.43
CA LEU A 43 -9.83 -15.04 5.19
C LEU A 43 -8.42 -15.61 5.32
N ASP A 44 -8.31 -16.93 5.26
CA ASP A 44 -7.03 -17.63 5.29
C ASP A 44 -6.74 -18.14 3.88
N ALA A 45 -5.53 -17.89 3.40
CA ALA A 45 -5.04 -18.37 2.11
C ALA A 45 -3.73 -19.15 2.33
N ASP A 46 -3.77 -20.44 2.04
CA ASP A 46 -2.59 -21.30 2.05
C ASP A 46 -2.13 -21.47 0.60
N THR A 47 -0.92 -20.99 0.28
CA THR A 47 -0.28 -21.18 -1.03
C THR A 47 0.86 -22.19 -0.90
N LEU A 48 1.10 -22.93 -1.97
CA LEU A 48 2.29 -23.77 -2.06
C LEU A 48 3.50 -22.86 -2.30
N ALA A 49 4.50 -22.93 -1.44
CA ALA A 49 5.78 -22.30 -1.67
C ALA A 49 6.31 -22.82 -3.01
N SER A 50 6.57 -21.92 -3.95
CA SER A 50 7.19 -22.31 -5.22
C SER A 50 8.52 -22.97 -4.90
N GLY A 51 8.60 -24.28 -5.08
CA GLY A 51 9.80 -25.05 -4.78
C GLY A 51 11.02 -24.36 -5.37
N SER A 52 12.10 -24.30 -4.59
CA SER A 52 13.43 -23.88 -4.99
C SER A 52 14.05 -24.86 -6.01
N GLY A 53 13.35 -25.05 -7.13
CA GLY A 53 13.75 -25.86 -8.28
C GLY A 53 14.59 -25.01 -9.22
N SER A 54 15.87 -25.36 -9.29
CA SER A 54 16.91 -24.88 -10.21
C SER A 54 16.43 -24.35 -11.56
N GLY A 55 16.83 -23.12 -11.91
CA GLY A 55 17.29 -22.81 -13.26
C GLY A 55 16.37 -22.05 -14.22
N SER A 56 15.34 -21.32 -13.77
CA SER A 56 14.63 -20.38 -14.66
C SER A 56 14.99 -18.93 -14.35
N ALA A 57 15.59 -18.28 -15.34
CA ALA A 57 16.00 -16.89 -15.31
C ALA A 57 14.82 -15.92 -15.12
N ALA A 58 15.05 -14.91 -14.28
CA ALA A 58 14.47 -13.57 -14.34
C ALA A 58 13.16 -13.39 -15.14
N GLY A 59 12.02 -13.36 -14.42
CA GLY A 59 10.80 -12.73 -14.92
C GLY A 59 9.53 -13.47 -14.49
N SER A 60 8.68 -12.79 -13.72
CA SER A 60 7.36 -13.26 -13.28
C SER A 60 7.34 -14.20 -12.06
N GLY A 61 8.08 -13.84 -11.00
CA GLY A 61 7.60 -14.14 -9.65
C GLY A 61 6.36 -13.27 -9.43
N SER A 62 5.19 -13.88 -9.42
CA SER A 62 3.93 -13.18 -9.28
C SER A 62 3.87 -12.49 -7.92
N ALA A 63 3.92 -11.16 -7.95
CA ALA A 63 3.69 -10.32 -6.79
C ALA A 63 2.29 -10.60 -6.23
N SER A 64 2.23 -11.44 -5.22
CA SER A 64 1.03 -11.64 -4.42
C SER A 64 1.01 -10.53 -3.37
N LEU A 65 -0.10 -9.79 -3.32
CA LEU A 65 -0.36 -8.84 -2.23
C LEU A 65 -0.46 -9.53 -0.85
N LEU A 66 -0.53 -10.87 -0.84
CA LEU A 66 -0.67 -11.74 0.31
C LEU A 66 0.56 -12.63 0.54
N SER A 67 1.77 -12.18 0.15
CA SER A 67 2.96 -12.98 0.43
C SER A 67 3.21 -13.04 1.94
N SER A 68 3.59 -14.22 2.44
CA SER A 68 4.07 -14.40 3.82
C SER A 68 5.52 -13.92 4.00
N ASP A 69 5.93 -12.97 3.18
CA ASP A 69 7.32 -12.53 3.08
C ASP A 69 7.78 -11.92 4.41
N PRO A 70 8.83 -12.47 5.03
CA PRO A 70 9.37 -11.91 6.27
C PRO A 70 9.85 -10.45 6.09
N GLU A 71 10.27 -10.05 4.88
CA GLU A 71 10.64 -8.65 4.59
C GLU A 71 9.44 -7.71 4.72
N ALA A 72 8.23 -8.16 4.40
CA ALA A 72 7.02 -7.35 4.55
C ALA A 72 6.68 -7.13 6.03
N ALA A 73 6.78 -8.18 6.87
CA ALA A 73 6.58 -8.03 8.32
C ALA A 73 7.67 -7.19 8.99
N GLN A 74 8.91 -7.27 8.47
CA GLN A 74 10.03 -6.44 8.91
C GLN A 74 9.80 -4.97 8.54
N SER A 75 9.51 -4.68 7.27
CA SER A 75 9.29 -3.29 6.83
C SER A 75 8.07 -2.67 7.52
N PHE A 76 7.01 -3.45 7.74
CA PHE A 76 5.88 -3.06 8.58
C PHE A 76 6.31 -2.71 10.01
N GLY A 77 7.25 -3.47 10.59
CA GLY A 77 7.81 -3.22 11.92
C GLY A 77 8.64 -1.95 12.04
N GLU A 78 9.12 -1.39 10.93
CA GLU A 78 9.91 -0.16 10.88
C GLU A 78 9.04 1.11 10.73
N LEU A 79 7.75 0.96 10.42
CA LEU A 79 6.82 2.08 10.25
C LEU A 79 6.49 2.78 11.58
N PRO A 80 6.03 4.04 11.56
CA PRO A 80 5.67 4.78 12.78
C PRO A 80 4.63 4.04 13.62
N GLY A 81 4.84 3.97 14.93
CA GLY A 81 4.03 3.18 15.86
C GLY A 81 2.58 3.68 16.02
N GLU A 82 2.33 4.96 15.76
CA GLU A 82 1.00 5.59 15.78
C GLU A 82 0.20 5.44 14.48
N SER A 83 0.68 4.65 13.51
CA SER A 83 0.01 4.52 12.21
C SER A 83 -1.33 3.81 12.31
N TRP A 84 -2.38 4.45 11.80
CA TRP A 84 -3.71 3.85 11.66
C TRP A 84 -3.86 3.08 10.34
N LEU A 85 -3.04 3.40 9.34
CA LEU A 85 -2.78 2.60 8.15
C LEU A 85 -1.31 2.27 8.15
N ALA A 86 -0.95 0.99 8.09
CA ALA A 86 0.42 0.58 7.84
C ALA A 86 0.43 -0.70 7.02
N VAL A 87 1.22 -0.75 5.96
CA VAL A 87 1.37 -1.91 5.07
C VAL A 87 2.84 -2.08 4.76
N GLY A 88 3.42 -3.22 5.13
CA GLY A 88 4.73 -3.64 4.70
C GLY A 88 4.65 -4.43 3.40
N LEU A 89 5.57 -4.13 2.49
CA LEU A 89 5.70 -4.74 1.19
C LEU A 89 7.12 -5.34 1.06
N GLY A 90 7.20 -6.61 0.72
CA GLY A 90 8.45 -7.29 0.41
C GLY A 90 8.90 -7.02 -1.02
N HIS A 91 10.22 -7.01 -1.26
CA HIS A 91 10.82 -7.08 -2.60
C HIS A 91 10.24 -6.15 -3.71
N LEU A 92 10.01 -4.86 -3.40
CA LEU A 92 9.34 -3.92 -4.31
C LEU A 92 10.00 -3.82 -5.70
N GLY A 93 11.34 -3.94 -5.78
CA GLY A 93 12.08 -3.88 -7.06
C GLY A 93 11.62 -4.90 -8.10
N THR A 94 11.08 -6.04 -7.69
CA THR A 94 10.57 -7.08 -8.59
C THR A 94 9.05 -7.09 -8.73
N SER A 95 8.34 -6.56 -7.72
CA SER A 95 6.86 -6.66 -7.63
C SER A 95 6.12 -5.41 -8.09
N ILE A 96 6.75 -4.23 -8.04
CA ILE A 96 6.07 -2.94 -8.16
C ILE A 96 5.18 -2.80 -9.40
N ALA A 97 5.61 -3.31 -10.55
CA ALA A 97 4.81 -3.23 -11.78
C ALA A 97 3.53 -4.07 -11.71
N ALA A 98 3.52 -5.16 -10.95
CA ALA A 98 2.33 -5.96 -10.68
C ALA A 98 1.47 -5.33 -9.59
N ASP A 99 2.09 -4.80 -8.52
CA ASP A 99 1.39 -4.15 -7.41
C ASP A 99 0.61 -2.92 -7.90
N VAL A 100 1.25 -2.07 -8.72
CA VAL A 100 0.62 -0.88 -9.32
C VAL A 100 -0.54 -1.26 -10.23
N ARG A 101 -0.40 -2.32 -11.03
CA ARG A 101 -1.52 -2.83 -11.85
C ARG A 101 -2.67 -3.35 -11.00
N GLY A 102 -2.38 -4.05 -9.91
CA GLY A 102 -3.38 -4.50 -8.95
C GLY A 102 -4.12 -3.33 -8.30
N LEU A 103 -3.39 -2.28 -7.93
CA LEU A 103 -3.95 -1.06 -7.36
C LEU A 103 -4.83 -0.32 -8.36
N HIS A 104 -4.42 -0.20 -9.63
CA HIS A 104 -5.26 0.36 -10.70
C HIS A 104 -6.52 -0.47 -10.96
N ALA A 105 -6.41 -1.80 -10.95
CA ALA A 105 -7.57 -2.67 -11.08
C ALA A 105 -8.55 -2.43 -9.93
N LEU A 106 -8.07 -2.35 -8.68
CA LEU A 106 -8.89 -2.04 -7.51
C LEU A 106 -9.52 -0.65 -7.60
N ALA A 107 -8.74 0.36 -7.98
CA ALA A 107 -9.20 1.73 -8.21
C ALA A 107 -10.31 1.78 -9.28
N SER A 108 -10.14 1.01 -10.37
CA SER A 108 -11.13 0.93 -11.44
C SER A 108 -12.43 0.27 -10.98
N LEU A 109 -12.36 -0.73 -10.10
CA LEU A 109 -13.53 -1.37 -9.51
C LEU A 109 -14.30 -0.37 -8.62
N ALA A 110 -13.58 0.38 -7.77
CA ALA A 110 -14.16 1.43 -6.94
C ALA A 110 -14.81 2.55 -7.80
N GLY A 111 -14.21 2.90 -8.93
CA GLY A 111 -14.76 3.89 -9.87
C GLY A 111 -15.90 3.37 -10.77
N SER A 112 -15.98 2.06 -11.01
CA SER A 112 -16.96 1.46 -11.93
C SER A 112 -18.38 1.31 -11.35
N GLY A 113 -18.57 1.60 -10.06
CA GLY A 113 -19.89 1.65 -9.41
C GLY A 113 -20.80 2.82 -9.85
N GLY A 114 -20.43 3.55 -10.89
CA GLY A 114 -21.10 4.76 -11.39
C GLY A 114 -21.31 4.76 -12.90
N ALA A 115 -22.03 3.77 -13.44
CA ALA A 115 -22.74 3.97 -14.70
C ALA A 115 -24.02 4.76 -14.40
N GLY A 116 -23.95 6.10 -14.48
CA GLY A 116 -25.14 6.93 -14.39
C GLY A 116 -24.89 8.36 -13.93
N VAL A 117 -25.15 9.28 -14.87
CA VAL A 117 -25.37 10.73 -14.70
C VAL A 117 -24.10 11.56 -14.48
N GLU A 118 -23.72 12.31 -15.52
CA GLU A 118 -22.94 13.55 -15.37
C GLU A 118 -23.67 14.45 -14.37
N ALA A 119 -23.20 14.45 -13.12
CA ALA A 119 -23.59 15.48 -12.17
C ALA A 119 -22.98 16.81 -12.63
N PRO A 120 -23.72 17.94 -12.53
CA PRO A 120 -23.15 19.25 -12.81
C PRO A 120 -21.92 19.49 -11.90
N PRO A 121 -20.96 20.32 -12.32
CA PRO A 121 -19.75 20.60 -11.55
C PRO A 121 -20.16 21.21 -10.21
N SER A 122 -20.25 20.36 -9.19
CA SER A 122 -20.42 20.79 -7.81
C SER A 122 -19.11 21.45 -7.39
N ALA A 123 -19.20 22.58 -6.71
CA ALA A 123 -18.08 23.45 -6.32
C ALA A 123 -17.14 22.84 -5.26
N SER A 124 -17.11 21.51 -5.12
CA SER A 124 -16.21 20.79 -4.24
C SER A 124 -14.84 20.68 -4.93
N THR A 125 -13.85 21.34 -4.34
CA THR A 125 -12.48 21.54 -4.84
C THR A 125 -11.59 20.29 -4.82
N LEU A 126 -12.13 19.12 -4.43
CA LEU A 126 -11.41 17.84 -4.37
C LEU A 126 -12.31 16.72 -4.93
N ASN A 127 -11.95 16.13 -6.06
CA ASN A 127 -12.61 14.96 -6.62
C ASN A 127 -11.79 13.70 -6.31
N VAL A 128 -12.40 12.66 -5.75
CA VAL A 128 -11.76 11.38 -5.39
C VAL A 128 -10.94 10.81 -6.54
N LYS A 129 -11.43 10.89 -7.77
CA LYS A 129 -10.72 10.41 -8.96
C LYS A 129 -9.43 11.20 -9.22
N SER A 130 -9.48 12.52 -9.07
CA SER A 130 -8.30 13.38 -9.26
C SER A 130 -7.27 13.18 -8.15
N LEU A 131 -7.72 13.05 -6.91
CA LEU A 131 -6.88 12.76 -5.75
C LEU A 131 -6.17 11.42 -5.96
N LEU A 132 -6.92 10.35 -6.24
CA LEU A 132 -6.38 9.01 -6.43
C LEU A 132 -5.39 8.95 -7.60
N GLY A 133 -5.71 9.60 -8.72
CA GLY A 133 -4.80 9.70 -9.87
C GLY A 133 -3.49 10.40 -9.51
N ALA A 134 -3.55 11.48 -8.75
CA ALA A 134 -2.35 12.20 -8.32
C ALA A 134 -1.52 11.41 -7.28
N MET A 135 -2.17 10.63 -6.40
CA MET A 135 -1.49 9.73 -5.46
C MET A 135 -0.80 8.55 -6.16
N LEU A 136 -1.38 8.03 -7.24
CA LEU A 136 -0.85 6.91 -8.02
C LEU A 136 0.25 7.32 -9.01
N ALA A 137 0.27 8.58 -9.46
CA ALA A 137 1.22 9.03 -10.48
C ALA A 137 2.70 8.73 -10.17
N PRO A 138 3.22 8.92 -8.94
CA PRO A 138 4.60 8.53 -8.61
C PRO A 138 4.83 7.03 -8.73
N LEU A 139 3.85 6.22 -8.33
CA LEU A 139 3.91 4.77 -8.40
C LEU A 139 3.87 4.28 -9.86
N ASP A 140 3.15 4.95 -10.74
CA ASP A 140 3.15 4.65 -12.18
C ASP A 140 4.52 4.87 -12.82
N VAL A 141 5.23 5.92 -12.41
CA VAL A 141 6.59 6.18 -12.87
C VAL A 141 7.55 5.12 -12.34
N LEU A 142 7.49 4.81 -11.05
CA LEU A 142 8.36 3.81 -10.40
C LEU A 142 8.11 2.39 -10.93
N GLY A 143 6.84 2.05 -11.18
CA GLY A 143 6.37 0.75 -11.64
C GLY A 143 6.34 0.58 -13.16
N SER A 144 6.79 1.59 -13.92
CA SER A 144 6.78 1.55 -15.37
C SER A 144 7.53 0.32 -15.92
N PRO A 145 6.95 -0.44 -16.87
CA PRO A 145 7.59 -1.64 -17.41
C PRO A 145 8.78 -1.32 -18.34
N SER A 146 9.05 -0.05 -18.61
CA SER A 146 10.13 0.38 -19.49
C SER A 146 11.51 -0.04 -18.97
N ALA A 147 12.43 -0.34 -19.89
CA ALA A 147 13.81 -0.70 -19.51
C ALA A 147 14.51 0.44 -18.75
N ALA A 148 14.20 1.69 -19.08
CA ALA A 148 14.71 2.87 -18.38
C ALA A 148 14.23 2.88 -16.92
N ALA A 149 12.93 2.74 -16.66
CA ALA A 149 12.39 2.72 -15.30
C ALA A 149 12.94 1.55 -14.47
N LYS A 150 13.07 0.36 -15.04
CA LYS A 150 13.70 -0.79 -14.36
C LYS A 150 15.14 -0.50 -13.96
N ARG A 151 15.92 0.10 -14.87
CA ARG A 151 17.31 0.48 -14.59
C ARG A 151 17.40 1.60 -13.54
N ASP A 152 16.52 2.58 -13.64
CA ASP A 152 16.60 3.81 -12.85
C ASP A 152 15.96 3.68 -11.46
N PHE A 153 15.00 2.76 -11.28
CA PHE A 153 14.26 2.57 -10.04
C PHE A 153 14.41 1.15 -9.47
N ALA A 154 14.10 0.11 -10.24
CA ALA A 154 14.02 -1.25 -9.68
C ALA A 154 15.34 -1.79 -9.09
N ALA A 155 16.49 -1.39 -9.66
CA ALA A 155 17.80 -1.91 -9.27
C ALA A 155 18.23 -1.59 -7.83
N TRP A 156 17.72 -0.52 -7.22
CA TRP A 156 18.08 -0.13 -5.85
C TRP A 156 16.95 -0.37 -4.85
N MET A 157 15.71 -0.56 -5.30
CA MET A 157 14.56 -0.75 -4.41
C MET A 157 14.64 -2.07 -3.63
N GLY A 158 14.54 -1.96 -2.31
CA GLY A 158 14.37 -3.06 -1.37
C GLY A 158 12.93 -3.22 -0.91
N ALA A 159 12.76 -3.73 0.31
CA ALA A 159 11.47 -3.76 0.97
C ALA A 159 10.93 -2.34 1.16
N ALA A 160 9.61 -2.20 1.14
CA ALA A 160 8.93 -0.94 1.31
C ALA A 160 7.86 -1.02 2.39
N GLY A 161 7.41 0.12 2.87
CA GLY A 161 6.22 0.22 3.70
C GLY A 161 5.45 1.49 3.39
N ILE A 162 4.14 1.42 3.56
CA ILE A 162 3.20 2.52 3.39
C ILE A 162 2.61 2.78 4.75
N PHE A 163 2.54 4.04 5.16
CA PHE A 163 1.85 4.39 6.40
C PHE A 163 1.02 5.65 6.27
N ALA A 164 0.05 5.79 7.17
CA ALA A 164 -0.58 7.07 7.48
C ALA A 164 -0.85 7.20 8.99
N THR A 165 -0.62 8.41 9.51
CA THR A 165 -0.82 8.82 10.91
C THR A 165 -1.57 10.16 10.95
N GLY A 166 -2.01 10.57 12.15
CA GLY A 166 -2.78 11.79 12.37
C GLY A 166 -4.29 11.57 12.30
N ALA A 167 -5.06 12.46 12.93
CA ALA A 167 -6.51 12.35 13.07
C ALA A 167 -7.29 13.37 12.21
N SER A 168 -6.60 14.28 11.53
CA SER A 168 -7.20 15.35 10.72
C SER A 168 -6.36 15.63 9.48
N LEU A 169 -6.90 16.33 8.48
CA LEU A 169 -6.17 16.66 7.24
C LEU A 169 -4.90 17.49 7.50
N LEU A 170 -4.91 18.37 8.51
CA LEU A 170 -3.77 19.23 8.85
C LEU A 170 -2.65 18.48 9.57
N GLU A 171 -3.00 17.39 10.24
CA GLU A 171 -2.06 16.53 10.97
C GLU A 171 -1.73 15.25 10.20
N LEU A 172 -2.38 15.02 9.05
CA LEU A 172 -2.22 13.82 8.24
C LEU A 172 -0.78 13.75 7.77
N LYS A 173 -0.07 12.74 8.27
CA LYS A 173 1.20 12.34 7.70
C LYS A 173 0.99 11.02 6.99
N ALA A 174 1.48 10.91 5.77
CA ALA A 174 1.43 9.66 5.02
C ALA A 174 2.66 9.56 4.15
N ALA A 175 3.25 8.38 4.06
CA ALA A 175 4.38 8.19 3.17
C ALA A 175 4.50 6.76 2.65
N ILE A 176 5.20 6.64 1.53
CA ILE A 176 5.77 5.38 1.05
C ILE A 176 7.26 5.43 1.32
N VAL A 177 7.75 4.48 2.11
CA VAL A 177 9.14 4.36 2.54
C VAL A 177 9.73 3.14 1.86
N ILE A 178 10.80 3.30 1.11
CA ILE A 178 11.47 2.23 0.37
C ILE A 178 12.90 2.12 0.87
N SER A 179 13.27 0.95 1.36
CA SER A 179 14.66 0.67 1.75
C SER A 179 15.55 0.67 0.51
N SER A 180 16.71 1.33 0.57
CA SER A 180 17.64 1.40 -0.55
C SER A 180 18.78 0.40 -0.40
N LYS A 181 18.96 -0.44 -1.42
CA LYS A 181 20.12 -1.33 -1.58
C LYS A 181 21.35 -0.60 -2.13
N ASN A 182 21.15 0.58 -2.72
CA ASN A 182 22.21 1.39 -3.31
C ASN A 182 21.94 2.89 -3.09
N PRO A 183 22.57 3.50 -2.06
CA PRO A 183 22.32 4.90 -1.69
C PRO A 183 22.61 5.91 -2.82
N ALA A 184 23.59 5.62 -3.68
CA ALA A 184 23.91 6.52 -4.77
C ALA A 184 22.81 6.54 -5.85
N LEU A 185 22.24 5.37 -6.14
CA LEU A 185 21.15 5.24 -7.12
C LEU A 185 19.82 5.78 -6.57
N SER A 186 19.49 5.52 -5.30
CA SER A 186 18.27 6.09 -4.70
C SER A 186 18.32 7.60 -4.61
N ARG A 187 19.47 8.19 -4.23
CA ARG A 187 19.67 9.64 -4.28
C ARG A 187 19.50 10.22 -5.67
N ALA A 188 20.07 9.57 -6.69
CA ALA A 188 19.89 9.99 -8.08
C ALA A 188 18.45 9.84 -8.57
N ALA A 189 17.69 8.88 -8.02
CA ALA A 189 16.29 8.64 -8.36
C ALA A 189 15.38 9.80 -7.95
N VAL A 190 15.73 10.57 -6.91
CA VAL A 190 14.95 11.74 -6.44
C VAL A 190 14.74 12.73 -7.58
N ALA A 191 15.83 13.16 -8.24
CA ALA A 191 15.76 14.10 -9.35
C ALA A 191 15.09 13.50 -10.59
N LYS A 192 15.29 12.21 -10.87
CA LYS A 192 14.67 11.51 -12.00
C LYS A 192 13.15 11.42 -11.86
N LEU A 193 12.66 11.02 -10.68
CA LEU A 193 11.23 10.91 -10.40
C LEU A 193 10.56 12.28 -10.43
N ALA A 194 11.18 13.28 -9.78
CA ALA A 194 10.68 14.65 -9.82
C ALA A 194 10.62 15.20 -11.26
N GLY A 195 11.68 14.96 -12.04
CA GLY A 195 11.68 15.29 -13.47
C GLY A 195 10.50 14.64 -14.19
N ALA A 196 10.30 13.33 -14.06
CA ALA A 196 9.20 12.62 -14.69
C ALA A 196 7.83 13.18 -14.29
N LEU A 197 7.59 13.43 -13.00
CA LEU A 197 6.34 14.01 -12.52
C LEU A 197 6.11 15.44 -13.02
N SER A 198 7.18 16.22 -13.17
CA SER A 198 7.08 17.56 -13.75
C SER A 198 6.69 17.53 -15.22
N HIS A 199 7.22 16.57 -15.99
CA HIS A 199 6.78 16.35 -17.39
C HIS A 199 5.31 15.93 -17.49
N SER A 200 4.75 15.33 -16.43
CA SER A 200 3.32 14.99 -16.32
C SER A 200 2.44 16.15 -15.82
N GLY A 201 2.99 17.36 -15.70
CA GLY A 201 2.26 18.57 -15.29
C GLY A 201 2.47 18.98 -13.83
N GLY A 202 3.31 18.28 -13.08
CA GLY A 202 3.71 18.70 -11.74
C GLY A 202 4.62 19.93 -11.75
N SER A 203 4.53 20.77 -10.73
CA SER A 203 5.46 21.88 -10.53
C SER A 203 6.48 21.55 -9.45
N LEU A 204 7.76 21.77 -9.76
CA LEU A 204 8.86 21.47 -8.86
C LEU A 204 9.10 22.62 -7.89
N ARG A 205 9.35 22.26 -6.63
CA ARG A 205 9.75 23.16 -5.57
C ARG A 205 11.02 22.63 -4.91
N LYS A 206 12.01 23.50 -4.69
CA LYS A 206 13.17 23.15 -3.88
C LYS A 206 12.74 23.06 -2.43
N VAL A 207 13.08 21.95 -1.78
CA VAL A 207 12.79 21.68 -0.37
C VAL A 207 14.07 21.18 0.29
N SER A 208 14.22 21.45 1.59
CA SER A 208 15.37 20.99 2.39
C SER A 208 14.84 20.39 3.69
N ILE A 209 14.82 19.06 3.76
CA ILE A 209 14.24 18.33 4.89
C ILE A 209 15.38 17.80 5.77
N PRO A 210 15.36 18.01 7.10
CA PRO A 210 16.34 17.44 8.01
C PRO A 210 16.49 15.92 7.86
N GLY A 211 17.73 15.43 7.84
CA GLY A 211 18.02 13.99 7.70
C GLY A 211 17.99 13.44 6.27
N THR A 212 17.81 14.32 5.26
CA THR A 212 17.84 13.94 3.84
C THR A 212 19.16 14.34 3.19
N ASP A 213 19.65 13.48 2.29
CA ASP A 213 20.79 13.74 1.42
C ASP A 213 20.34 14.43 0.11
N ALA A 214 19.10 14.17 -0.32
CA ALA A 214 18.45 14.85 -1.43
C ALA A 214 16.94 14.92 -1.18
N ALA A 215 16.33 16.06 -1.47
CA ALA A 215 14.89 16.26 -1.37
C ALA A 215 14.38 17.22 -2.45
N VAL A 216 13.15 16.99 -2.90
CA VAL A 216 12.44 17.88 -3.83
C VAL A 216 10.94 17.74 -3.61
N GLY A 217 10.25 18.88 -3.58
CA GLY A 217 8.81 18.92 -3.52
C GLY A 217 8.21 18.97 -4.92
N VAL A 218 7.13 18.24 -5.14
CA VAL A 218 6.34 18.24 -6.38
C VAL A 218 4.89 18.56 -6.04
N ALA A 219 4.41 19.72 -6.49
CA ALA A 219 2.99 20.03 -6.40
C ALA A 219 2.27 19.41 -7.60
N LEU A 220 1.37 18.46 -7.32
CA LEU A 220 0.58 17.72 -8.30
C LEU A 220 -0.85 18.27 -8.35
N SER A 221 -1.40 18.40 -9.55
CA SER A 221 -2.80 18.78 -9.74
C SER A 221 -3.72 17.76 -9.06
N GLY A 222 -4.61 18.24 -8.19
CA GLY A 222 -5.57 17.38 -7.47
C GLY A 222 -5.10 16.94 -6.07
N LEU A 223 -3.87 17.25 -5.66
CA LEU A 223 -3.45 17.12 -4.26
C LEU A 223 -3.50 18.49 -3.55
N PRO A 224 -4.06 18.58 -2.34
CA PRO A 224 -4.03 19.81 -1.54
C PRO A 224 -2.67 20.09 -0.89
N VAL A 225 -1.71 19.16 -1.03
CA VAL A 225 -0.39 19.20 -0.41
C VAL A 225 0.71 18.90 -1.44
N VAL A 226 1.94 19.33 -1.13
CA VAL A 226 3.12 18.99 -1.92
C VAL A 226 3.52 17.55 -1.62
N LEU A 227 3.83 16.78 -2.66
CA LEU A 227 4.47 15.49 -2.53
C LEU A 227 5.99 15.71 -2.41
N ASP A 228 6.56 15.38 -1.27
CA ASP A 228 8.00 15.46 -1.05
C ASP A 228 8.67 14.13 -1.36
N ILE A 229 9.65 14.19 -2.25
CA ILE A 229 10.46 13.04 -2.69
C ILE A 229 11.82 13.22 -2.08
N ALA A 230 12.25 12.27 -1.26
CA ALA A 230 13.49 12.36 -0.52
C ALA A 230 14.30 11.06 -0.52
N ASP A 231 15.61 11.21 -0.46
CA ASP A 231 16.56 10.16 -0.08
C ASP A 231 17.22 10.61 1.23
N GLY A 232 17.17 9.77 2.26
CA GLY A 232 17.66 10.11 3.58
C GLY A 232 18.10 8.88 4.36
N ARG A 233 18.45 9.09 5.62
CA ARG A 233 18.87 8.01 6.53
C ARG A 233 17.96 7.95 7.73
N ASP A 234 17.59 6.74 8.11
CA ASP A 234 16.89 6.51 9.36
C ASP A 234 17.81 6.63 10.58
N ALA A 235 17.25 6.46 11.77
CA ALA A 235 18.00 6.52 13.03
C ALA A 235 19.11 5.45 13.14
N ALA A 236 19.00 4.33 12.41
CA ALA A 236 20.01 3.27 12.36
C ALA A 236 21.05 3.50 11.24
N GLY A 237 20.92 4.59 10.48
CA GLY A 237 21.83 4.96 9.40
C GLY A 237 21.54 4.27 8.06
N HIS A 238 20.45 3.48 7.97
CA HIS A 238 20.05 2.83 6.73
C HIS A 238 19.46 3.85 5.76
N THR A 239 19.80 3.73 4.49
CA THR A 239 19.29 4.64 3.46
C THR A 239 17.85 4.27 3.09
N LYS A 240 16.97 5.26 3.15
CA LYS A 240 15.55 5.17 2.79
C LYS A 240 15.24 6.19 1.70
N PHE A 241 14.44 5.77 0.74
CA PHE A 241 13.81 6.64 -0.24
C PHE A 241 12.35 6.83 0.17
N VAL A 242 11.89 8.07 0.27
CA VAL A 242 10.58 8.41 0.83
C VAL A 242 9.78 9.24 -0.15
N LEU A 243 8.51 8.86 -0.35
CA LEU A 243 7.47 9.67 -0.98
C LEU A 243 6.51 10.11 0.12
N GLY A 244 6.72 11.30 0.67
CA GLY A 244 5.93 11.85 1.77
C GLY A 244 4.87 12.83 1.31
N PHE A 245 3.70 12.78 1.93
CA PHE A 245 2.69 13.83 1.81
C PHE A 245 3.08 14.99 2.73
N GLY A 246 3.95 15.87 2.24
CA GLY A 246 4.54 16.97 2.99
C GLY A 246 5.78 16.60 3.81
N GLU A 247 6.52 17.64 4.24
CA GLU A 247 7.82 17.52 4.90
C GLU A 247 7.74 16.70 6.20
N ALA A 248 6.68 16.92 6.99
CA ALA A 248 6.43 16.20 8.23
C ALA A 248 6.28 14.68 8.00
N SER A 249 5.73 14.26 6.86
CA SER A 249 5.62 12.83 6.51
C SER A 249 6.99 12.21 6.22
N VAL A 250 7.90 12.96 5.61
CA VAL A 250 9.27 12.51 5.36
C VAL A 250 10.06 12.42 6.66
N GLU A 251 9.91 13.41 7.54
CA GLU A 251 10.56 13.38 8.86
C GLU A 251 10.10 12.19 9.70
N ASP A 252 8.79 11.94 9.75
CA ASP A 252 8.19 10.82 10.48
C ASP A 252 8.60 9.46 9.91
N ALA A 253 8.74 9.38 8.59
CA ALA A 253 9.24 8.19 7.90
C ALA A 253 10.70 7.85 8.23
N LEU A 254 11.56 8.87 8.36
CA LEU A 254 12.99 8.67 8.63
C LEU A 254 13.30 8.57 10.13
N ARG A 255 12.57 9.32 10.95
CA ARG A 255 12.83 9.46 12.40
C ARG A 255 11.52 9.42 13.18
N PRO A 256 10.79 8.30 13.13
CA PRO A 256 9.55 8.15 13.89
C PRO A 256 9.83 8.24 15.39
N THR A 257 8.86 8.75 16.14
CA THR A 257 8.98 8.84 17.61
C THR A 257 8.98 7.47 18.29
N SER A 258 8.26 6.52 17.69
CA SER A 258 8.24 5.10 18.02
C SER A 258 8.00 4.30 16.75
N VAL A 259 8.47 3.05 16.68
CA VAL A 259 8.20 2.16 15.54
C VAL A 259 7.27 1.03 15.93
N MET A 260 6.55 0.47 14.96
CA MET A 260 5.62 -0.65 15.16
C MET A 260 6.25 -1.85 15.89
N SER A 261 7.52 -2.16 15.60
CA SER A 261 8.26 -3.25 16.23
C SER A 261 8.56 -3.04 17.72
N GLN A 262 8.43 -1.82 18.25
CA GLN A 262 8.63 -1.51 19.67
C GLN A 262 7.38 -1.75 20.53
N GLY A 263 6.52 -2.70 20.14
CA GLY A 263 5.32 -3.06 20.89
C GLY A 263 4.18 -2.05 20.76
N ALA A 264 4.09 -1.34 19.63
CA ALA A 264 3.01 -0.40 19.38
C ALA A 264 1.62 -1.08 19.52
N ALA A 265 0.66 -0.35 20.08
CA ALA A 265 -0.69 -0.87 20.33
C ALA A 265 -1.37 -1.41 19.06
N PRO A 266 -1.30 -0.72 17.88
CA PRO A 266 -1.91 -1.24 16.66
C PRO A 266 -1.30 -2.58 16.20
N ARG A 267 0.03 -2.73 16.26
CA ARG A 267 0.69 -4.01 15.93
C ARG A 267 0.27 -5.12 16.89
N THR A 268 0.18 -4.82 18.19
CA THR A 268 -0.20 -5.81 19.20
C THR A 268 -1.64 -6.28 18.99
N ALA A 269 -2.57 -5.37 18.69
CA ALA A 269 -3.96 -5.70 18.37
C ALA A 269 -4.05 -6.55 17.09
N ALA A 270 -3.29 -6.20 16.04
CA ALA A 270 -3.23 -6.97 14.81
C ALA A 270 -2.67 -8.39 15.03
N ALA A 271 -1.59 -8.53 15.80
CA ALA A 271 -1.02 -9.83 16.14
C ALA A 271 -2.01 -10.70 16.92
N ALA A 272 -2.77 -10.11 17.85
CA ALA A 272 -3.81 -10.81 18.59
C ALA A 272 -4.98 -11.25 17.68
N ALA A 273 -5.41 -10.39 16.76
CA ALA A 273 -6.47 -10.70 15.80
C ALA A 273 -6.07 -11.81 14.82
N LEU A 274 -4.81 -11.79 14.36
CA LEU A 274 -4.27 -12.79 13.42
C LEU A 274 -4.02 -14.14 14.11
N GLY A 275 -3.56 -14.16 15.36
CA GLY A 275 -3.30 -15.38 16.12
C GLY A 275 -2.20 -16.26 15.53
N GLU A 276 -2.02 -17.48 16.08
CA GLU A 276 -1.17 -18.55 15.51
C GLU A 276 0.31 -18.17 15.21
N GLY A 277 0.83 -17.12 15.83
CA GLY A 277 2.18 -16.62 15.56
C GLY A 277 2.35 -15.97 14.18
N ILE A 278 1.24 -15.62 13.52
CA ILE A 278 1.24 -14.87 12.25
C ILE A 278 1.82 -13.48 12.52
N GLN A 279 2.80 -13.08 11.70
CA GLN A 279 3.41 -11.76 11.82
C GLN A 279 2.58 -10.73 11.06
N PRO A 280 2.12 -9.63 11.72
CA PRO A 280 1.41 -8.57 11.03
C PRO A 280 2.29 -7.92 9.97
N SER A 281 1.71 -7.71 8.79
CA SER A 281 2.29 -6.93 7.69
C SER A 281 1.33 -5.86 7.18
N ALA A 282 0.06 -5.85 7.59
CA ALA A 282 -0.88 -4.81 7.22
C ALA A 282 -1.87 -4.51 8.35
N ILE A 283 -2.21 -3.23 8.54
CA ILE A 283 -3.30 -2.76 9.40
C ILE A 283 -4.04 -1.60 8.74
N LEU A 284 -5.33 -1.50 9.00
CA LEU A 284 -6.16 -0.33 8.68
C LEU A 284 -7.23 -0.14 9.76
N ASP A 285 -7.29 1.05 10.35
CA ASP A 285 -8.35 1.48 11.26
C ASP A 285 -9.43 2.27 10.51
N PHE A 286 -10.62 1.70 10.38
CA PHE A 286 -11.73 2.30 9.63
C PHE A 286 -12.38 3.50 10.32
N PRO A 287 -12.59 3.50 11.66
CA PRO A 287 -13.09 4.69 12.35
C PRO A 287 -12.25 5.95 12.09
N THR A 288 -10.92 5.81 12.06
CA THR A 288 -10.00 6.91 11.75
C THR A 288 -10.14 7.36 10.29
N VAL A 289 -10.21 6.41 9.34
CA VAL A 289 -10.48 6.72 7.93
C VAL A 289 -11.81 7.46 7.76
N LEU A 290 -12.86 6.99 8.42
CA LEU A 290 -14.18 7.61 8.36
C LEU A 290 -14.16 9.04 8.91
N THR A 291 -13.51 9.24 10.05
CA THR A 291 -13.34 10.58 10.64
C THR A 291 -12.59 11.52 9.70
N LEU A 292 -11.55 11.02 9.03
CA LEU A 292 -10.81 11.79 8.03
C LEU A 292 -11.69 12.15 6.83
N LEU A 293 -12.43 11.17 6.27
CA LEU A 293 -13.34 11.37 5.14
C LEU A 293 -14.45 12.38 5.47
N GLU A 294 -15.00 12.31 6.69
CA GLU A 294 -15.99 13.27 7.21
C GLU A 294 -15.37 14.66 7.35
N GLY A 295 -14.15 14.75 7.89
CA GLY A 295 -13.43 16.02 8.07
C GLY A 295 -13.10 16.76 6.77
N ILE A 296 -13.00 16.04 5.65
CA ILE A 296 -12.75 16.64 4.31
C ILE A 296 -14.02 16.70 3.43
N GLY A 297 -15.18 16.32 3.97
CA GLY A 297 -16.46 16.36 3.25
C GLY A 297 -16.60 15.32 2.13
N LEU A 298 -15.75 14.29 2.09
CA LEU A 298 -15.82 13.23 1.06
C LEU A 298 -16.95 12.23 1.32
N THR A 299 -17.60 12.26 2.47
CA THR A 299 -18.75 11.39 2.75
C THR A 299 -19.98 11.69 1.88
N GLU A 300 -20.06 12.91 1.35
CA GLU A 300 -21.12 13.32 0.44
C GLU A 300 -20.83 12.93 -1.02
N ASP A 301 -19.60 12.48 -1.32
CA ASP A 301 -19.23 12.03 -2.67
C ASP A 301 -20.10 10.82 -3.09
N PRO A 302 -20.73 10.83 -4.28
CA PRO A 302 -21.58 9.72 -4.74
C PRO A 302 -20.88 8.35 -4.81
N THR A 303 -19.55 8.34 -4.94
CA THR A 303 -18.72 7.13 -4.96
C THR A 303 -18.53 6.59 -3.54
N ILE A 304 -18.27 7.47 -2.58
CA ILE A 304 -18.01 7.12 -1.17
C ILE A 304 -19.32 6.79 -0.44
N SER A 305 -20.37 7.58 -0.64
CA SER A 305 -21.67 7.43 0.03
C SER A 305 -22.28 6.03 -0.10
N LYS A 306 -22.05 5.34 -1.23
CA LYS A 306 -22.50 3.96 -1.48
C LYS A 306 -21.78 2.93 -0.61
N VAL A 307 -20.52 3.18 -0.25
CA VAL A 307 -19.69 2.27 0.55
C VAL A 307 -19.69 2.61 2.04
N LEU A 308 -20.09 3.84 2.42
CA LEU A 308 -20.14 4.28 3.82
C LEU A 308 -20.85 3.32 4.78
N PRO A 309 -22.02 2.74 4.45
CA PRO A 309 -22.67 1.80 5.36
C PRO A 309 -21.80 0.59 5.69
N TYR A 310 -21.02 0.11 4.72
CA TYR A 310 -20.11 -1.01 4.90
C TYR A 310 -18.86 -0.61 5.67
N LEU A 311 -18.27 0.56 5.36
CA LEU A 311 -17.12 1.08 6.11
C LEU A 311 -17.47 1.28 7.59
N ARG A 312 -18.69 1.77 7.89
CA ARG A 312 -19.19 1.91 9.27
C ARG A 312 -19.37 0.58 9.98
N ALA A 313 -19.70 -0.49 9.27
CA ALA A 313 -19.81 -1.82 9.85
C ALA A 313 -18.45 -2.46 10.18
N ILE A 314 -17.35 -1.90 9.69
CA ILE A 314 -16.00 -2.44 9.85
C ILE A 314 -15.25 -1.60 10.89
N THR A 315 -14.49 -2.26 11.75
CA THR A 315 -13.62 -1.59 12.73
C THR A 315 -12.17 -1.57 12.26
N THR A 316 -11.64 -2.74 11.91
CA THR A 316 -10.22 -2.90 11.58
C THR A 316 -10.05 -3.89 10.44
N LEU A 317 -8.95 -3.74 9.70
CA LEU A 317 -8.37 -4.77 8.86
C LEU A 317 -7.00 -5.09 9.41
N SER A 318 -6.67 -6.36 9.59
CA SER A 318 -5.33 -6.82 9.93
C SER A 318 -4.92 -7.91 8.95
N GLY A 319 -3.73 -7.80 8.37
CA GLY A 319 -3.18 -8.76 7.43
C GLY A 319 -1.79 -9.20 7.88
N GLY A 320 -1.46 -10.45 7.63
CA GLY A 320 -0.15 -10.99 7.97
C GLY A 320 0.05 -12.39 7.45
N GLY A 321 1.29 -12.86 7.50
CA GLY A 321 1.63 -14.19 7.04
C GLY A 321 2.59 -14.91 7.97
N ARG A 322 2.71 -16.21 7.75
CA ARG A 322 3.77 -17.05 8.29
C ARG A 322 4.04 -18.23 7.36
N GLU A 323 5.22 -18.79 7.49
CA GLU A 323 5.50 -20.13 6.99
C GLU A 323 4.75 -21.15 7.87
N ALA A 324 3.78 -21.86 7.28
CA ALA A 324 3.01 -22.88 7.99
C ALA A 324 3.73 -24.24 7.98
N SER A 325 4.45 -24.52 6.90
CA SER A 325 5.38 -25.64 6.73
C SER A 325 6.40 -25.28 5.63
N PRO A 326 7.49 -26.05 5.43
CA PRO A 326 8.51 -25.75 4.42
C PRO A 326 7.98 -25.54 2.99
N GLU A 327 6.81 -26.10 2.68
CA GLU A 327 6.18 -26.02 1.37
C GLU A 327 4.87 -25.22 1.37
N VAL A 328 4.43 -24.70 2.53
CA VAL A 328 3.14 -24.01 2.64
C VAL A 328 3.31 -22.68 3.35
N GLN A 329 2.93 -21.62 2.64
CA GLN A 329 2.83 -20.28 3.17
C GLN A 329 1.38 -19.99 3.53
N ARG A 330 1.15 -19.56 4.76
CA ARG A 330 -0.18 -19.13 5.22
C ARG A 330 -0.22 -17.62 5.29
N PHE A 331 -1.17 -17.04 4.58
CA PHE A 331 -1.58 -15.66 4.77
C PHE A 331 -2.96 -15.61 5.44
N ARG A 332 -3.15 -14.62 6.30
CA ARG A 332 -4.42 -14.37 6.97
C ARG A 332 -4.78 -12.90 6.92
N LEU A 333 -6.03 -12.63 6.55
CA LEU A 333 -6.67 -11.33 6.62
C LEU A 333 -7.82 -11.40 7.62
N VAL A 334 -7.89 -10.47 8.57
CA VAL A 334 -8.97 -10.40 9.56
C VAL A 334 -9.63 -9.04 9.46
N LEU A 335 -10.94 -9.07 9.19
CA LEU A 335 -11.81 -7.91 9.17
C LEU A 335 -12.60 -7.87 10.48
N GLY A 336 -12.36 -6.88 11.33
CA GLY A 336 -13.15 -6.64 12.53
C GLY A 336 -14.50 -6.01 12.18
N LEU A 337 -15.58 -6.47 12.80
CA LEU A 337 -16.95 -6.01 12.54
C LEU A 337 -17.54 -5.36 13.78
N GLN A 338 -18.27 -4.26 13.59
CA GLN A 338 -19.09 -3.69 14.63
C GLN A 338 -20.23 -4.66 14.99
N ARG A 339 -20.56 -4.76 16.28
CA ARG A 339 -21.75 -5.51 16.70
C ARG A 339 -22.99 -4.73 16.27
N ALA A 340 -23.88 -5.38 15.53
CA ALA A 340 -25.17 -4.81 15.23
C ALA A 340 -25.96 -4.57 16.55
N GLY A 341 -26.26 -3.31 16.86
CA GLY A 341 -27.12 -2.92 17.98
C GLY A 341 -26.45 -2.26 19.19
N ALA A 342 -25.26 -1.66 19.04
CA ALA A 342 -24.67 -0.76 20.04
C ALA A 342 -24.93 0.71 19.68
#